data_AF-A0A3P8M3Z7-F1
#
_entry.id   AF-A0A3P8M3Z7-F1
#
_cell.length_a   1.000
_cell.length_b   1.000
_cell.length_c   1.000
_cell.angle_alpha   90.00
_cell.angle_beta   90.00
_cell.angle_gamma   90.00
#
_symmetry.space_group_name_H-M   'P 1'
#
loop_
_entity.id
_entity.type
_entity.pdbx_description
1 polymer ?
#
loop_
_entity_poly.entity_id
_entity_poly.type
_entity_poly.pdbx_seq_one_letter_code
_entity_poly.pdbx_strand_id
1 'polypeptide(L)' 'MTRRPQVTLPVAQVGGLPLGISFLGPRGSDRLLVELAAAFMARRRP' A
#
# COMPACT_ATOMS: atom_id res chain seq x y z
N MET A 1 -0.89 10.47 17.74
CA MET A 1 -0.58 9.56 16.61
C MET A 1 -0.91 8.13 17.00
N THR A 2 -1.67 7.38 16.20
CA THR A 2 -2.20 6.04 16.55
C THR A 2 -1.17 4.91 16.48
N ARG A 3 0.08 5.17 16.03
CA ARG A 3 1.20 4.19 15.93
C ARG A 3 0.78 2.88 15.26
N ARG A 4 0.03 2.97 14.17
CA ARG A 4 -0.37 1.82 13.35
C ARG A 4 0.55 1.72 12.13
N PRO A 5 0.94 0.51 11.70
CA PRO A 5 1.74 0.35 10.50
C PRO A 5 0.95 0.84 9.28
N GLN A 6 1.66 1.49 8.35
CA GLN A 6 1.11 2.02 7.10
C GLN A 6 2.12 1.84 5.98
N VAL A 7 1.63 1.55 4.77
CA VAL A 7 2.42 1.53 3.54
C VAL A 7 1.68 2.26 2.43
N THR A 8 2.40 3.06 1.64
CA THR A 8 1.86 3.78 0.49
C THR A 8 2.39 3.16 -0.80
N LEU A 9 1.49 2.83 -1.72
CA LEU A 9 1.82 2.22 -3.01
C LEU A 9 1.45 3.16 -4.15
N PRO A 10 2.30 3.34 -5.17
CA PRO A 10 1.89 3.99 -6.41
C PRO A 10 0.93 3.08 -7.17
N VAL A 11 -0.15 3.65 -7.70
CA VAL A 11 -1.23 2.88 -8.31
C VAL A 11 -1.55 3.30 -9.74
N ALA A 12 -1.44 4.58 -10.07
CA ALA A 12 -1.72 5.06 -11.41
C ALA A 12 -0.98 6.38 -11.66
N GLN A 13 -1.05 6.84 -12.91
CA GLN A 13 -0.80 8.23 -13.24
C GLN A 13 -2.11 8.86 -13.76
N VAL A 14 -2.42 10.05 -13.28
CA VAL A 14 -3.60 10.82 -13.71
C VAL A 14 -3.10 12.19 -14.16
N GLY A 15 -3.24 12.50 -15.45
CA GLY A 15 -2.71 13.76 -16.01
C GLY A 15 -1.21 13.93 -15.82
N GLY A 16 -0.43 12.84 -15.83
CA GLY A 16 1.02 12.85 -15.57
C GLY A 16 1.42 12.93 -14.10
N LEU A 17 0.45 12.96 -13.18
CA LEU A 17 0.70 12.99 -11.73
C LEU A 17 0.53 11.60 -11.11
N PRO A 18 1.43 11.16 -10.20
CA PRO A 18 1.31 9.86 -9.56
C PRO A 18 0.17 9.85 -8.54
N LEU A 19 -0.73 8.87 -8.67
CA LEU A 19 -1.74 8.55 -7.67
C LEU A 19 -1.24 7.39 -6.81
N GLY A 20 -1.38 7.50 -5.49
CA GLY A 20 -1.02 6.47 -4.52
C GLY A 20 -2.20 6.04 -3.64
N ILE A 21 -2.15 4.80 -3.14
CA ILE A 21 -3.08 4.28 -2.13
C ILE A 21 -2.30 3.89 -0.89
N SER A 22 -2.82 4.25 0.28
CA SER A 22 -2.26 3.85 1.58
C SER A 22 -3.05 2.70 2.19
N PHE A 23 -2.36 1.65 2.61
CA PHE A 23 -2.91 0.62 3.47
C PHE A 23 -2.48 0.86 4.91
N LEU A 24 -3.41 0.70 5.85
CA LEU A 24 -3.16 0.79 7.28
C LEU A 24 -3.49 -0.55 7.93
N GLY A 25 -2.55 -1.06 8.73
CA GLY A 25 -2.70 -2.33 9.45
C GLY A 25 -2.96 -2.12 10.95
N PRO A 26 -3.45 -3.15 11.66
CA PRO A 26 -3.39 -3.22 13.12
C PRO A 26 -1.94 -3.13 13.65
N ARG A 27 -1.76 -2.77 14.93
CA ARG A 27 -0.42 -2.78 15.55
C ARG A 27 0.18 -4.19 15.54
N GLY A 28 1.47 -4.31 15.21
CA GLY A 28 2.19 -5.58 15.14
C GLY A 28 1.90 -6.42 13.89
N SER A 29 1.16 -5.87 12.92
CA SER A 29 0.82 -6.55 11.66
C SER A 29 1.73 -6.18 10.49
N ASP A 30 2.90 -5.60 10.74
CA ASP A 30 3.83 -5.06 9.74
C ASP A 30 4.12 -6.06 8.62
N ARG A 31 4.40 -7.32 8.99
CA ARG A 31 4.63 -8.40 8.02
C ARG A 31 3.41 -8.66 7.13
N LEU A 32 2.23 -8.79 7.72
CA LEU A 32 0.98 -9.02 6.99
C LEU A 32 0.65 -7.84 6.07
N LEU A 33 0.92 -6.61 6.52
CA LEU A 33 0.72 -5.39 5.73
C LEU A 33 1.62 -5.38 4.49
N VAL A 34 2.88 -5.79 4.63
CA VAL A 34 3.82 -5.91 3.51
C VAL A 34 3.43 -7.04 2.56
N GLU A 35 3.03 -8.20 3.09
CA GLU A 35 2.56 -9.33 2.27
C GLU A 35 1.31 -8.96 1.46
N LEU A 36 0.35 -8.24 2.06
CA LEU A 36 -0.81 -7.70 1.36
C LEU A 36 -0.41 -6.73 0.26
N ALA A 37 0.48 -5.78 0.55
CA ALA A 37 0.95 -4.79 -0.40
C ALA A 37 1.65 -5.44 -1.60
N ALA A 38 2.50 -6.42 -1.36
CA ALA A 38 3.19 -7.18 -2.40
C ALA A 38 2.21 -7.99 -3.26
N ALA A 39 1.26 -8.69 -2.63
CA ALA A 39 0.23 -9.46 -3.35
C ALA A 39 -0.69 -8.57 -4.19
N PHE A 40 -1.04 -7.39 -3.69
CA PHE A 40 -1.80 -6.38 -4.42
C PHE A 40 -1.05 -5.90 -5.67
N MET A 41 0.24 -5.57 -5.54
CA MET A 41 1.06 -5.15 -6.67
C MET A 41 1.30 -6.27 -7.68
N ALA A 42 1.48 -7.52 -7.23
CA ALA A 42 1.67 -8.66 -8.12
C ALA A 42 0.42 -9.00 -8.96
N ARG A 43 -0.78 -8.79 -8.42
CA ARG A 43 -2.05 -8.98 -9.14
C ARG A 43 -2.39 -7.79 -10.05
N ARG A 44 -1.73 -6.67 -9.85
CA ARG A 44 -1.87 -5.50 -10.70
C ARG A 44 -1.17 -5.80 -12.02
N ARG A 45 -1.95 -6.15 -13.04
CA ARG A 45 -1.44 -6.11 -14.42
C ARG A 45 -1.18 -4.65 -14.80
N PRO A 46 -0.08 -4.35 -15.51
CA PRO A 46 0.16 -3.02 -16.04
C PRO A 46 -0.95 -2.59 -17.00
#